data_AF-A0A932LED2-F1
#
_entry.id   AF-A0A932LED2-F1
#
_cell.length_a   1.000
_cell.length_b   1.000
_cell.length_c   1.000
_cell.angle_alpha   90.00
_cell.angle_beta   90.00
_cell.angle_gamma   90.00
#
_symmetry.space_group_name_H-M   'P 1'
#
loop_
_entity.id
_entity.type
_entity.pdbx_description
1 polymer ?
#
loop_
_entity_poly.entity_id
_entity_poly.type
_entity_poly.pdbx_seq_one_letter_code
_entity_poly.pdbx_strand_id
1 'polypeptide(L)'
;MASWHELFEAGGRTVATRGGITGLSGRSRLEVLRYEPADYLYYRFVWAEIRLGASALIPSESRPVTGELLIEAGAVSWREQATE
;
A
#
# COMPACT_ATOMS: atom_id res chain seq x y z
N MET A 1 2.48 5.39 4.56
CA MET A 1 3.28 5.49 3.32
C MET A 1 2.34 5.30 2.15
N ALA A 2 2.31 6.23 1.19
CA ALA A 2 1.49 6.14 -0.01
C ALA A 2 2.42 6.15 -1.24
N SER A 3 2.15 5.31 -2.23
CA SER A 3 2.85 5.36 -3.51
C SER A 3 2.52 6.66 -4.24
N TRP A 4 3.36 7.02 -5.21
CA TRP A 4 3.12 8.16 -6.07
C TRP A 4 1.75 8.07 -6.77
N HIS A 5 1.34 6.89 -7.28
CA HIS A 5 0.06 6.74 -7.95
C HIS A 5 -1.13 6.94 -7.01
N GLU A 6 -1.05 6.46 -5.77
CA GLU A 6 -2.09 6.69 -4.76
C GLU A 6 -2.25 8.17 -4.43
N LEU A 7 -1.13 8.91 -4.35
CA LEU A 7 -1.15 10.36 -4.06
C LEU A 7 -1.86 11.16 -5.15
N PHE A 8 -1.60 10.87 -6.42
CA PHE A 8 -2.25 11.56 -7.54
C PHE A 8 -3.72 11.11 -7.73
N GLU A 9 -4.02 9.84 -7.44
CA GLU A 9 -5.36 9.30 -7.56
C GLU A 9 -6.30 9.72 -6.43
N ALA A 10 -5.78 10.08 -5.25
CA ALA A 10 -6.56 10.49 -4.08
C ALA A 10 -7.60 11.58 -4.41
N GLY A 11 -7.23 12.51 -5.31
CA GLY A 11 -8.09 13.61 -5.72
C GLY A 11 -9.20 13.25 -6.71
N GLY A 12 -9.31 11.99 -7.15
CA GLY A 12 -10.40 11.49 -8.01
C GLY A 12 -10.47 12.09 -9.42
N ARG A 13 -9.51 12.93 -9.81
CA ARG A 13 -9.47 13.65 -11.10
C ARG A 13 -8.43 13.07 -12.07
N THR A 14 -7.50 12.29 -11.55
CA THR A 14 -6.41 11.70 -12.33
C THR A 14 -6.26 10.21 -12.00
N VAL A 15 -5.56 9.52 -12.89
CA VAL A 15 -5.15 8.13 -12.75
C VAL A 15 -3.71 7.99 -13.21
N ALA A 16 -2.93 7.21 -12.47
CA ALA A 16 -1.57 6.90 -12.88
C ALA A 16 -1.58 5.77 -13.89
N THR A 17 -0.98 6.01 -15.04
CA THR A 17 -0.69 5.05 -16.10
C THR A 17 0.79 4.72 -16.11
N ARG A 18 1.20 3.71 -16.88
CA ARG A 18 2.62 3.41 -17.12
C ARG A 18 3.41 4.63 -17.61
N GLY A 19 2.75 5.50 -18.38
CA GLY A 19 3.34 6.72 -18.94
C GLY A 19 3.36 7.93 -18.00
N GLY A 20 2.76 7.84 -16.80
CA GLY A 20 2.69 8.95 -15.84
C GLY A 20 1.26 9.27 -15.42
N ILE A 21 0.94 10.55 -15.18
CA ILE A 21 -0.36 10.97 -14.68
C ILE A 21 -1.29 11.37 -15.83
N THR A 22 -2.46 10.74 -15.88
CA THR A 22 -3.49 10.98 -16.90
C THR A 22 -4.75 11.57 -16.26
N GLY A 23 -5.31 12.60 -16.88
CA GLY A 23 -6.61 13.16 -16.50
C GLY A 23 -7.77 12.22 -16.84
N LEU A 24 -8.73 12.08 -15.92
CA LEU A 24 -9.90 11.23 -16.12
C LEU A 24 -10.91 11.85 -17.08
N SER A 25 -11.09 13.18 -17.03
CA SER A 25 -11.93 13.94 -17.98
C SER A 25 -13.34 13.33 -18.19
N GLY A 26 -13.98 12.89 -17.12
CA GLY A 26 -15.31 12.26 -17.15
C GLY A 26 -15.31 10.74 -17.30
N ARG A 27 -14.16 10.11 -17.58
CA ARG A 27 -14.00 8.65 -17.58
C ARG A 27 -13.76 8.15 -16.15
N SER A 28 -14.15 6.90 -15.89
CA SER A 28 -13.75 6.16 -14.70
C SER A 28 -12.28 5.73 -14.78
N ARG A 29 -11.69 5.43 -13.63
CA ARG A 29 -10.33 4.86 -13.56
C ARG A 29 -10.23 3.55 -14.32
N LEU A 30 -11.23 2.68 -14.20
CA LEU A 30 -11.26 1.37 -14.88
C LEU A 30 -11.26 1.53 -16.41
N GLU A 31 -11.97 2.52 -16.95
CA GLU A 31 -11.98 2.79 -18.39
C GLU A 31 -10.62 3.25 -18.92
N VAL A 32 -9.79 3.89 -18.10
CA VAL A 32 -8.42 4.24 -18.49
C VAL A 32 -7.49 3.04 -18.32
N LEU A 33 -7.57 2.37 -17.16
CA LEU A 33 -6.67 1.28 -16.79
C LEU A 33 -6.83 0.01 -17.65
N ARG A 34 -8.01 -0.23 -18.24
CA ARG A 34 -8.23 -1.38 -19.13
C ARG A 34 -7.32 -1.41 -20.37
N TYR A 35 -6.70 -0.28 -20.71
CA TYR A 35 -5.79 -0.15 -21.84
C TYR A 35 -4.31 -0.22 -21.42
N GLU A 36 -4.04 -0.30 -20.11
CA GLU A 36 -2.68 -0.39 -19.63
C GLU A 36 -2.10 -1.79 -19.87
N PRO A 37 -0.77 -1.87 -20.10
CA PRO A 37 -0.06 -3.13 -20.18
C PRO A 37 -0.23 -4.02 -18.94
N ALA A 38 -0.26 -5.34 -19.15
CA ALA A 38 -0.47 -6.32 -18.08
C ALA A 38 0.60 -6.27 -16.98
N ASP A 39 1.85 -5.97 -17.32
CA ASP A 39 2.95 -5.78 -16.38
C ASP A 39 2.71 -4.61 -15.43
N TYR A 40 2.18 -3.50 -15.94
CA TYR A 40 1.81 -2.35 -15.11
C TYR A 40 0.63 -2.67 -14.19
N LEU A 41 -0.40 -3.35 -14.69
CA LEU A 41 -1.53 -3.78 -13.86
C LEU A 41 -1.09 -4.76 -12.76
N TYR A 42 -0.19 -5.70 -13.08
CA TYR A 42 0.39 -6.63 -12.13
C TYR A 42 1.18 -5.90 -11.03
N TYR A 43 2.00 -4.91 -11.40
CA TYR A 43 2.68 -4.05 -10.42
C TYR A 43 1.70 -3.40 -9.43
N ARG A 44 0.59 -2.85 -9.93
CA ARG A 44 -0.43 -2.22 -9.06
C ARG A 44 -1.11 -3.22 -8.14
N PHE A 45 -1.34 -4.44 -8.62
CA PHE A 45 -1.89 -5.53 -7.82
C PHE A 45 -0.93 -5.91 -6.67
N VAL A 46 0.33 -6.20 -6.98
CA VAL A 46 1.35 -6.55 -5.96
C VAL A 46 1.54 -5.41 -4.96
N TRP A 47 1.54 -4.15 -5.42
CA TRP A 47 1.60 -3.01 -4.52
C TRP A 47 0.41 -2.98 -3.54
N ALA A 48 -0.81 -3.24 -4.01
CA ALA A 48 -1.99 -3.28 -3.16
C ALA A 48 -1.92 -4.39 -2.10
N GLU A 49 -1.40 -5.58 -2.45
CA GLU A 49 -1.19 -6.68 -1.50
C GLU A 49 -0.17 -6.31 -0.41
N ILE A 50 0.98 -5.76 -0.81
CA ILE A 50 2.01 -5.29 0.13
C ILE A 50 1.43 -4.19 1.03
N ARG A 51 0.66 -3.26 0.46
CA ARG A 51 0.07 -2.15 1.22
C ARG A 51 -0.94 -2.64 2.25
N LEU A 52 -1.75 -3.64 1.91
CA LEU A 52 -2.68 -4.27 2.83
C LEU A 52 -1.93 -4.97 3.96
N GLY A 53 -0.92 -5.79 3.63
CA GLY A 53 -0.07 -6.46 4.62
C GLY A 53 0.61 -5.48 5.57
N ALA A 54 1.23 -4.42 5.03
CA ALA A 54 1.85 -3.37 5.82
C ALA A 54 0.86 -2.59 6.70
N SER A 55 -0.39 -2.42 6.25
CA SER A 55 -1.41 -1.74 7.07
C SER A 55 -1.88 -2.61 8.24
N ALA A 56 -1.87 -3.93 8.08
CA ALA A 56 -2.14 -4.87 9.18
C ALA A 56 -1.04 -4.88 10.24
N LEU A 57 0.16 -4.36 9.94
CA LEU A 57 1.25 -4.19 10.90
C LEU A 57 1.15 -2.89 11.72
N ILE A 58 0.20 -2.01 11.41
CA ILE A 58 -0.03 -0.78 12.19
C ILE A 58 -0.91 -1.16 13.39
N PRO A 59 -0.44 -0.96 14.64
CA PRO A 59 -1.25 -1.24 15.83
C PRO A 59 -2.55 -0.44 15.83
N SER A 60 -3.68 -1.11 16.05
CA SER A 60 -5.01 -0.50 16.06
C SER A 60 -5.18 0.56 17.15
N GLU A 61 -4.50 0.38 18.29
CA GLU A 61 -4.57 1.29 19.43
C GLU A 61 -3.70 2.54 19.27
N SER A 62 -2.81 2.58 18.28
CA SER A 62 -1.86 3.69 18.04
C SER A 62 -1.02 4.08 19.28
N ARG A 63 -0.83 3.15 20.22
CA ARG A 63 0.00 3.33 21.40
C ARG A 63 1.43 2.88 21.11
N PRO A 64 2.45 3.67 21.46
CA PRO A 64 3.82 3.18 21.46
C PRO A 64 3.92 1.97 22.38
N VAL A 65 4.50 0.89 21.88
CA VAL A 65 4.82 -0.31 22.67
C VAL A 65 6.33 -0.45 22.77
N THR A 66 6.80 -0.83 23.96
CA THR A 66 8.20 -1.20 24.20
C THR A 66 8.28 -2.71 24.15
N GLY A 67 9.36 -3.26 23.61
CA GLY A 67 9.52 -4.70 23.44
C GLY A 67 10.87 -5.06 22.87
N GLU A 68 11.04 -6.35 22.58
CA GLU A 68 12.24 -6.90 21.97
C GLU A 68 11.90 -7.67 20.69
N LEU A 69 12.79 -7.56 19.70
CA LEU A 69 12.73 -8.37 18.49
C LEU A 69 13.34 -9.74 18.79
N LEU A 70 12.58 -10.80 18.53
CA LEU A 70 13.01 -12.18 18.75
C LEU A 70 13.21 -12.89 17.42
N ILE A 71 14.28 -13.68 17.36
CA ILE A 71 14.57 -14.56 16.23
C ILE A 71 14.73 -15.98 16.78
N GLU A 72 13.69 -16.80 16.62
CA GLU A 72 13.63 -18.17 17.14
C GLU A 72 13.28 -19.12 15.98
N ALA A 73 14.06 -20.20 15.82
CA ALA A 73 13.87 -21.20 14.76
C ALA A 73 13.73 -20.61 13.33
N GLY A 74 14.37 -19.45 13.07
CA GLY A 74 14.31 -18.75 11.78
C GLY A 74 13.06 -17.89 11.58
N ALA A 75 12.15 -17.84 12.55
CA ALA A 75 11.01 -16.93 12.55
C ALA A 75 11.34 -15.65 13.32
N VAL A 76 10.85 -14.51 12.81
CA VAL A 76 10.97 -13.19 13.45
C VAL A 76 9.65 -12.86 14.13
N SER A 77 9.69 -12.50 15.41
CA SER A 77 8.52 -12.09 16.20
C SER A 77 8.84 -10.87 17.08
N TRP A 78 7.81 -10.16 17.52
CA TRP A 78 7.92 -9.05 18.47
C TRP A 78 7.30 -9.47 19.80
N ARG A 79 8.03 -9.29 20.90
CA ARG A 79 7.52 -9.51 22.25
C ARG A 79 7.37 -8.17 22.95
N GLU A 80 6.13 -7.78 23.21
CA GLU A 80 5.82 -6.57 23.99
C GLU A 80 6.21 -6.78 25.47
N GLN A 81 6.84 -5.76 26.07
CA GLN A 81 7.03 -5.67 27.51
C GLN A 81 5.74 -5.16 28.15
N ALA A 82 5.34 -5.77 29.28
CA ALA A 82 4.22 -5.26 30.05
C ALA A 82 4.55 -3.83 30.55
N THR A 83 3.69 -2.88 30.23
CA THR A 83 3.75 -1.53 30.79
C THR A 83 3.22 -1.61 32.24
N GLU A 84 4.04 -1.25 33.23
CA GLU A 84 3.59 -1.03 34.63
C GLU A 84 2.60 0.13 34.74
#